data_AF-A0A0H5BAE7-F1
#
_entry.id   AF-A0A0H5BAE7-F1
#
_cell.length_a   1.000
_cell.length_b   1.000
_cell.length_c   1.000
_cell.angle_alpha   90.00
_cell.angle_beta   90.00
_cell.angle_gamma   90.00
#
_symmetry.space_group_name_H-M   'P 1'
#
loop_
_entity.id
_entity.type
_entity.pdbx_description
1 polymer ?
#
loop_
_entity_poly.entity_id
_entity_poly.type
_entity_poly.pdbx_seq_one_letter_code
_entity_poly.pdbx_strand_id
1 'polypeptide(L)'
;MINESMARERTRWRGAAFADGFTGDISTLLAETQTRHAESSARAAARPAGYVAIVAGKPGNYRVVLPDLPHCTAKGDTMDAALADAAVVVRHWCEAALDRGEPLPEPRSADEAVHGDPQVVRLLGEDSALALVPLLPEVAVTRTIELALDVDLVAAVDEVAEAAGVARTDFIALALEAALAQHAEPVGT
;
A
#
# COMPACT_ATOMS: atom_id res chain seq x y z
N MET A 1 25.46 37.82 -17.93
CA MET A 1 25.98 36.51 -18.40
C MET A 1 25.22 35.33 -17.82
N ILE A 2 24.93 35.25 -16.51
CA ILE A 2 24.14 34.15 -15.92
C ILE A 2 22.67 34.14 -16.42
N ASN A 3 22.04 35.32 -16.51
CA ASN A 3 20.63 35.43 -16.91
C ASN A 3 20.33 35.03 -18.38
N GLU A 4 21.34 35.11 -19.27
CA GLU A 4 21.22 34.66 -20.67
C GLU A 4 21.44 33.15 -20.83
N SER A 5 22.24 32.52 -19.96
CA SER A 5 22.37 31.05 -19.92
C SER A 5 21.05 30.43 -19.46
N MET A 6 20.47 30.98 -18.38
CA MET A 6 19.16 30.57 -17.87
C MET A 6 18.04 30.69 -18.91
N ALA A 7 18.05 31.74 -19.75
CA ALA A 7 17.05 31.88 -20.81
C ALA A 7 17.19 30.81 -21.90
N ARG A 8 18.43 30.41 -22.24
CA ARG A 8 18.69 29.35 -23.23
C ARG A 8 18.36 27.96 -22.68
N GLU A 9 18.67 27.69 -21.41
CA GLU A 9 18.35 26.42 -20.75
C GLU A 9 16.85 26.25 -20.49
N ARG A 10 16.14 27.32 -20.05
CA ARG A 10 14.66 27.34 -19.99
C ARG A 10 14.02 27.09 -21.35
N THR A 11 14.60 27.58 -22.43
CA THR A 11 14.11 27.34 -23.80
C THR A 11 14.37 25.89 -24.23
N ARG A 12 15.51 25.31 -23.84
CA ARG A 12 15.84 23.90 -24.08
C ARG A 12 14.87 22.95 -23.36
N TRP A 13 14.52 23.24 -22.10
CA TRP A 13 13.57 22.42 -21.34
C TRP A 13 12.13 22.61 -21.79
N ARG A 14 11.72 23.83 -22.17
CA ARG A 14 10.44 24.06 -22.86
C ARG A 14 10.34 23.29 -24.18
N GLY A 15 11.44 23.18 -24.93
CA GLY A 15 11.49 22.39 -26.16
C GLY A 15 11.44 20.88 -25.91
N ALA A 16 12.17 20.38 -24.90
CA ALA A 16 12.23 18.96 -24.56
C ALA A 16 10.91 18.44 -23.95
N ALA A 17 10.30 19.20 -23.04
CA ALA A 17 9.02 18.84 -22.42
C ALA A 17 7.87 18.77 -23.44
N PHE A 18 7.94 19.54 -24.54
CA PHE A 18 6.97 19.47 -25.63
C PHE A 18 7.32 18.44 -26.71
N ALA A 19 8.59 18.10 -26.89
CA ALA A 19 9.02 17.13 -27.91
C ALA A 19 8.69 15.67 -27.52
N ASP A 20 8.72 15.33 -26.23
CA ASP A 20 8.52 13.97 -25.74
C ASP A 20 7.10 13.69 -25.19
N GLY A 21 6.11 14.54 -25.52
CA GLY A 21 4.69 14.17 -25.37
C GLY A 21 4.10 14.26 -23.97
N PHE A 22 4.69 15.02 -23.03
CA PHE A 22 4.03 15.33 -21.76
C PHE A 22 2.95 16.41 -21.97
N THR A 23 1.83 16.03 -22.58
CA THR A 23 0.64 16.86 -22.80
C THR A 23 -0.40 16.74 -21.68
N GLY A 24 -0.08 16.08 -20.58
CA GLY A 24 -0.99 15.93 -19.43
C GLY A 24 -1.10 17.23 -18.65
N ASP A 25 -2.33 17.66 -18.37
CA ASP A 25 -2.57 18.72 -17.39
C ASP A 25 -2.13 18.21 -16.01
N ILE A 26 -1.00 18.73 -15.52
CA ILE A 26 -0.42 18.38 -14.22
C ILE A 26 -1.47 18.50 -13.11
N SER A 27 -2.39 19.46 -13.21
CA SER A 27 -3.47 19.63 -12.23
C SER A 27 -4.44 18.44 -12.20
N THR A 28 -4.69 17.80 -13.34
CA THR A 28 -5.54 16.60 -13.44
C THR A 28 -4.83 15.39 -12.84
N LEU A 29 -3.55 15.19 -13.17
CA LEU A 29 -2.75 14.11 -12.60
C LEU A 29 -2.58 14.25 -11.08
N LEU A 30 -2.43 15.49 -10.58
CA LEU A 30 -2.36 15.80 -9.16
C LEU A 30 -3.70 15.60 -8.44
N ALA A 31 -4.81 15.95 -9.08
CA ALA A 31 -6.14 15.66 -8.55
C ALA A 31 -6.34 14.14 -8.46
N GLU A 32 -5.98 13.38 -9.50
CA GLU A 32 -6.06 11.92 -9.51
C GLU A 32 -5.15 11.27 -8.44
N THR A 33 -3.91 11.74 -8.26
CA THR A 33 -3.04 11.21 -7.18
C THR A 33 -3.51 11.61 -5.80
N GLN A 34 -3.97 12.85 -5.58
CA GLN A 34 -4.55 13.25 -4.29
C GLN A 34 -5.80 12.44 -3.96
N THR A 35 -6.68 12.21 -4.93
CA THR A 35 -7.84 11.33 -4.77
C THR A 35 -7.40 9.90 -4.47
N ARG A 36 -6.43 9.34 -5.20
CA ARG A 36 -5.87 8.01 -4.90
C ARG A 36 -5.25 7.91 -3.51
N HIS A 37 -4.50 8.92 -3.06
CA HIS A 37 -3.91 8.97 -1.73
C HIS A 37 -4.97 9.13 -0.63
N ALA A 38 -5.98 9.99 -0.84
CA ALA A 38 -7.07 10.21 0.08
C ALA A 38 -7.97 8.97 0.19
N GLU A 39 -8.29 8.32 -0.93
CA GLU A 39 -9.03 7.06 -0.99
C GLU A 39 -8.24 5.90 -0.37
N SER A 40 -6.93 5.82 -0.63
CA SER A 40 -6.04 4.84 0.00
C SER A 40 -5.96 5.05 1.52
N SER A 41 -5.82 6.30 1.96
CA SER A 41 -5.80 6.69 3.38
C SER A 41 -7.14 6.43 4.07
N ALA A 42 -8.27 6.76 3.43
CA ALA A 42 -9.60 6.46 3.94
C ALA A 42 -9.87 4.95 4.01
N ARG A 43 -9.43 4.18 3.02
CA ARG A 43 -9.49 2.72 3.01
C ARG A 43 -8.62 2.11 4.10
N ALA A 44 -7.53 2.77 4.50
CA ALA A 44 -6.70 2.35 5.62
C ALA A 44 -7.33 2.67 7.00
N ALA A 45 -8.02 3.81 7.15
CA ALA A 45 -8.57 4.25 8.43
C ALA A 45 -9.76 3.42 8.97
N ALA A 46 -10.49 2.73 8.10
CA ALA A 46 -11.63 1.89 8.47
C ALA A 46 -11.27 0.41 8.71
N ARG A 47 -9.98 0.05 8.62
CA ARG A 47 -9.53 -1.35 8.75
C ARG A 47 -9.24 -1.70 10.22
N PRO A 48 -9.63 -2.89 10.67
CA PRO A 48 -9.23 -3.39 11.98
C PRO A 48 -7.71 -3.61 12.06
N ALA A 49 -7.15 -3.54 13.26
CA ALA A 49 -5.73 -3.75 13.49
C ALA A 49 -5.27 -5.20 13.19
N GLY A 50 -6.18 -6.16 13.25
CA GLY A 50 -5.91 -7.57 12.99
C GLY A 50 -7.04 -8.47 13.47
N TYR A 51 -6.94 -9.76 13.17
CA TYR A 51 -7.92 -10.77 13.55
C TYR A 51 -7.29 -11.83 14.44
N VAL A 52 -8.08 -12.34 15.38
CA VAL A 52 -7.67 -13.47 16.21
C VAL A 52 -7.74 -14.75 15.37
N ALA A 53 -6.71 -15.56 15.49
CA ALA A 53 -6.57 -16.82 14.78
C ALA A 53 -6.23 -17.96 15.74
N ILE A 54 -6.67 -19.15 15.37
CA ILE A 54 -6.35 -20.40 16.06
C ILE A 54 -5.43 -21.17 15.15
N VAL A 55 -4.24 -21.49 15.65
CA VAL A 55 -3.30 -22.34 14.93
C VAL A 55 -3.31 -23.72 15.57
N ALA A 56 -3.58 -24.75 14.78
CA ALA A 56 -3.65 -26.13 15.24
C ALA A 56 -2.88 -27.04 14.28
N GLY A 57 -2.25 -28.08 14.82
CA GLY A 57 -1.55 -29.07 14.00
C GLY A 57 -0.30 -29.60 14.66
N LYS A 58 0.52 -30.26 13.84
CA LYS A 58 1.77 -30.89 14.27
C LYS A 58 2.91 -30.41 13.37
N PRO A 59 4.18 -30.57 13.78
CA PRO A 59 5.32 -30.27 12.91
C PRO A 59 5.15 -30.88 11.53
N GLY A 60 5.28 -30.05 10.48
CA GLY A 60 5.06 -30.44 9.08
C GLY A 60 3.62 -30.29 8.58
N ASN A 61 2.64 -29.91 9.42
CA ASN A 61 1.27 -29.65 9.00
C ASN A 61 0.53 -28.80 10.04
N TYR A 62 0.74 -27.49 9.99
CA TYR A 62 -0.02 -26.50 10.75
C TYR A 62 -1.12 -25.89 9.90
N ARG A 63 -2.26 -25.63 10.52
CA ARG A 63 -3.40 -24.94 9.93
C ARG A 63 -3.80 -23.77 10.80
N VAL A 64 -4.10 -22.65 10.16
CA VAL A 64 -4.67 -21.46 10.80
C VAL A 64 -6.13 -21.33 10.42
N VAL A 65 -6.97 -21.16 11.42
CA VAL A 65 -8.41 -20.88 11.28
C VAL A 65 -8.68 -19.49 11.87
N LEU A 66 -9.38 -18.66 11.11
CA LEU A 66 -9.81 -17.34 11.54
C LEU A 66 -11.33 -17.36 11.78
N PRO A 67 -11.79 -17.40 13.05
CA PRO A 67 -13.21 -17.50 13.36
C PRO A 67 -14.07 -16.36 12.80
N ASP A 68 -13.47 -15.17 12.69
CA ASP A 68 -14.17 -13.95 12.26
C ASP A 68 -14.16 -13.78 10.73
N LEU A 69 -13.35 -14.57 10.01
CA LEU A 69 -13.23 -14.53 8.57
C LEU A 69 -13.67 -15.88 7.99
N PRO A 70 -14.97 -16.04 7.66
CA PRO A 70 -15.49 -17.30 7.16
C PRO A 70 -14.77 -17.71 5.87
N HIS A 71 -14.45 -19.00 5.77
CA HIS A 71 -13.72 -19.61 4.65
C HIS A 71 -12.28 -19.12 4.45
N CYS A 72 -11.74 -18.31 5.37
CA CYS A 72 -10.34 -17.92 5.38
C CYS A 72 -9.51 -19.02 6.08
N THR A 73 -8.67 -19.72 5.32
CA THR A 73 -7.81 -20.80 5.85
C THR A 73 -6.39 -20.61 5.34
N ALA A 74 -5.42 -20.72 6.25
CA ALA A 74 -4.01 -20.70 5.94
C ALA A 74 -3.30 -21.95 6.48
N LYS A 75 -2.12 -22.25 5.95
CA LYS A 75 -1.38 -23.47 6.31
C LYS A 75 0.13 -23.29 6.16
N GLY A 76 0.90 -24.14 6.85
CA GLY A 76 2.35 -24.15 6.71
C GLY A 76 2.99 -25.37 7.36
N ASP A 77 4.21 -25.69 6.94
CA ASP A 77 4.98 -26.80 7.50
C ASP A 77 5.53 -26.46 8.90
N THR A 78 5.66 -25.16 9.19
CA THR A 78 6.00 -24.61 10.51
C THR A 78 4.92 -23.66 11.00
N MET A 79 4.89 -23.41 12.32
CA MET A 79 3.98 -22.45 12.93
C MET A 79 4.16 -21.05 12.31
N ASP A 80 5.40 -20.62 12.16
CA ASP A 80 5.74 -19.32 11.58
C ASP A 80 5.31 -19.22 10.11
N ALA A 81 5.52 -20.29 9.32
CA ALA A 81 5.08 -20.33 7.92
C ALA A 81 3.56 -20.24 7.81
N ALA A 82 2.84 -20.94 8.70
CA ALA A 82 1.37 -20.90 8.73
C ALA A 82 0.84 -19.51 9.14
N LEU A 83 1.49 -18.84 10.07
CA LEU A 83 1.15 -17.47 10.47
C LEU A 83 1.49 -16.43 9.38
N ALA A 84 2.61 -16.60 8.69
CA ALA A 84 2.97 -15.75 7.55
C ALA A 84 1.95 -15.90 6.41
N ASP A 85 1.55 -17.13 6.09
CA ASP A 85 0.47 -17.41 5.13
C ASP A 85 -0.86 -16.81 5.59
N ALA A 86 -1.18 -16.90 6.89
CA ALA A 86 -2.39 -16.30 7.44
C ALA A 86 -2.45 -14.79 7.23
N ALA A 87 -1.35 -14.05 7.44
CA ALA A 87 -1.30 -12.62 7.20
C ALA A 87 -1.63 -12.27 5.74
N VAL A 88 -1.13 -13.07 4.79
CA VAL A 88 -1.40 -12.90 3.35
C VAL A 88 -2.86 -13.18 3.02
N VAL A 89 -3.41 -14.31 3.48
CA VAL A 89 -4.79 -14.69 3.17
C VAL A 89 -5.80 -13.74 3.82
N VAL A 90 -5.56 -13.30 5.05
CA VAL A 90 -6.38 -12.29 5.75
C VAL A 90 -6.45 -11.00 4.93
N ARG A 91 -5.31 -10.50 4.46
CA ARG A 91 -5.26 -9.32 3.61
C ARG A 91 -6.09 -9.50 2.35
N HIS A 92 -5.86 -10.58 1.60
CA HIS A 92 -6.60 -10.83 0.36
C HIS A 92 -8.09 -10.98 0.59
N TRP A 93 -8.50 -11.60 1.71
CA TRP A 93 -9.90 -11.70 2.09
C TRP A 93 -10.51 -10.30 2.33
N CYS A 94 -9.83 -9.44 3.08
CA CYS A 94 -10.27 -8.09 3.36
C CYS A 94 -10.33 -7.22 2.10
N GLU A 95 -9.34 -7.33 1.22
CA GLU A 95 -9.33 -6.64 -0.07
C GLU A 95 -10.51 -7.07 -0.93
N ALA A 96 -10.74 -8.38 -1.05
CA ALA A 96 -11.86 -8.91 -1.81
C ALA A 96 -13.22 -8.48 -1.23
N ALA A 97 -13.36 -8.41 0.09
CA ALA A 97 -14.58 -7.90 0.74
C ALA A 97 -14.81 -6.41 0.40
N LEU A 98 -13.77 -5.59 0.51
CA LEU A 98 -13.82 -4.17 0.17
C LEU A 98 -14.12 -3.93 -1.32
N ASP A 99 -13.55 -4.74 -2.22
CA ASP A 99 -13.80 -4.66 -3.67
C ASP A 99 -15.25 -5.04 -4.02
N ARG A 100 -15.89 -5.89 -3.21
CA ARG A 100 -17.33 -6.19 -3.30
C ARG A 100 -18.21 -5.13 -2.62
N GLY A 101 -17.64 -4.12 -1.99
CA GLY A 101 -18.37 -3.12 -1.21
C GLY A 101 -18.96 -3.66 0.09
N GLU A 102 -18.47 -4.80 0.57
CA GLU A 102 -18.88 -5.40 1.84
C GLU A 102 -18.09 -4.76 3.00
N PRO A 103 -18.73 -4.47 4.14
CA PRO A 103 -18.01 -4.02 5.32
C PRO A 103 -17.11 -5.13 5.85
N LEU A 104 -15.94 -4.76 6.38
CA LEU A 104 -15.06 -5.72 7.04
C LEU A 104 -15.69 -6.18 8.36
N PRO A 105 -15.63 -7.48 8.69
CA PRO A 105 -16.06 -7.98 10.00
C PRO A 105 -15.28 -7.29 11.12
N GLU A 106 -15.97 -6.94 12.19
CA GLU A 106 -15.35 -6.42 13.40
C GLU A 106 -14.52 -7.53 14.06
N PRO A 107 -13.23 -7.30 14.34
CA PRO A 107 -12.37 -8.31 14.94
C PRO A 107 -12.79 -8.56 16.38
N ARG A 108 -12.85 -9.83 16.78
CA ARG A 108 -13.13 -10.18 18.17
C ARG A 108 -11.91 -9.91 19.06
N SER A 109 -12.14 -9.68 20.35
CA SER A 109 -11.05 -9.64 21.32
C SER A 109 -10.50 -11.03 21.62
N ALA A 110 -9.24 -11.10 22.07
CA ALA A 110 -8.64 -12.36 22.51
C ALA A 110 -9.40 -12.98 23.70
N ASP A 111 -9.98 -12.16 24.57
CA ASP A 111 -10.77 -12.64 25.71
C ASP A 111 -12.08 -13.30 25.25
N GLU A 112 -12.80 -12.68 24.30
CA GLU A 112 -14.01 -13.26 23.71
C GLU A 112 -13.73 -14.54 22.93
N ALA A 113 -12.57 -14.63 22.28
CA ALA A 113 -12.15 -15.86 21.61
C ALA A 113 -11.96 -17.02 22.59
N VAL A 114 -11.42 -16.76 23.78
CA VAL A 114 -11.09 -17.80 24.77
C VAL A 114 -12.28 -18.13 25.69
N HIS A 115 -13.17 -17.18 25.96
CA HIS A 115 -14.23 -17.35 26.97
C HIS A 115 -15.65 -17.22 26.41
N GLY A 116 -15.83 -16.61 25.23
CA GLY A 116 -17.14 -16.23 24.73
C GLY A 116 -17.84 -17.28 23.86
N ASP A 117 -17.09 -18.00 23.01
CA ASP A 117 -17.69 -18.85 21.97
C ASP A 117 -17.32 -20.34 22.14
N PRO A 118 -18.30 -21.21 22.46
CA PRO A 118 -18.07 -22.65 22.61
C PRO A 118 -17.46 -23.34 21.38
N GLN A 119 -17.69 -22.82 20.16
CA GLN A 119 -17.07 -23.37 18.94
C GLN A 119 -15.59 -23.03 18.85
N VAL A 120 -15.21 -21.81 19.24
CA VAL A 120 -13.80 -21.36 19.29
C VAL A 120 -13.05 -22.09 20.41
N VAL A 121 -13.66 -22.21 21.59
CA VAL A 121 -13.09 -22.98 22.71
C VAL A 121 -12.86 -24.44 22.35
N ARG A 122 -13.74 -25.06 21.54
CA ARG A 122 -13.54 -26.43 21.06
C ARG A 122 -12.38 -26.56 20.08
N LEU A 123 -12.08 -25.51 19.31
CA LEU A 123 -10.93 -25.46 18.41
C LEU A 123 -9.63 -25.19 19.18
N LEU A 124 -9.72 -24.54 20.34
CA LEU A 124 -8.66 -24.37 21.32
C LEU A 124 -8.45 -25.66 22.14
N GLY A 125 -7.98 -26.72 21.47
CA GLY A 125 -7.57 -27.99 22.09
C GLY A 125 -6.10 -28.01 22.55
N GLU A 126 -5.63 -29.16 23.05
CA GLU A 126 -4.27 -29.34 23.59
C GLU A 126 -3.15 -29.05 22.58
N ASP A 127 -3.38 -29.32 21.29
CA ASP A 127 -2.42 -29.13 20.19
C ASP A 127 -2.67 -27.81 19.41
N SER A 128 -3.21 -26.78 20.08
CA SER A 128 -3.55 -25.52 19.43
C SER A 128 -3.08 -24.29 20.22
N ALA A 129 -2.87 -23.19 19.51
CA ALA A 129 -2.45 -21.92 20.07
C ALA A 129 -3.31 -20.78 19.52
N LEU A 130 -3.53 -19.77 20.35
CA LEU A 130 -4.15 -18.51 19.94
C LEU A 130 -3.07 -17.56 19.42
N ALA A 131 -3.34 -16.90 18.29
CA ALA A 131 -2.46 -15.91 17.69
C ALA A 131 -3.26 -14.68 17.24
N LEU A 132 -2.60 -13.51 17.22
CA LEU A 132 -3.12 -12.32 16.57
C LEU A 132 -2.46 -12.20 15.20
N VAL A 133 -3.26 -12.21 14.14
CA VAL A 133 -2.78 -11.98 12.77
C VAL A 133 -3.01 -10.51 12.44
N PRO A 134 -1.96 -9.68 12.35
CA PRO A 134 -2.12 -8.26 12.10
C PRO A 134 -2.58 -8.02 10.66
N LEU A 135 -3.54 -7.12 10.49
CA LEU A 135 -3.90 -6.58 9.18
C LEU A 135 -3.08 -5.31 8.98
N LEU A 136 -1.81 -5.48 8.63
CA LEU A 136 -0.95 -4.35 8.34
C LEU A 136 -1.43 -3.69 7.04
N PRO A 137 -1.65 -2.37 7.00
CA PRO A 137 -1.78 -1.70 5.72
C PRO A 137 -0.53 -1.99 4.90
N GLU A 138 -0.65 -2.02 3.57
CA GLU A 138 0.51 -1.75 2.74
C GLU A 138 0.96 -0.33 3.07
N VAL A 139 1.82 -0.20 4.07
CA VAL A 139 2.55 1.02 4.29
C VAL A 139 3.36 1.16 3.02
N ALA A 140 2.94 2.06 2.13
CA ALA A 140 3.88 2.62 1.18
C ALA A 140 5.02 3.14 2.04
N VAL A 141 6.11 2.39 2.11
CA VAL A 141 7.23 2.74 2.98
C VAL A 141 7.88 3.95 2.33
N THR A 142 7.44 5.14 2.72
CA THR A 142 8.06 6.38 2.27
C THR A 142 9.48 6.38 2.78
N ARG A 143 10.43 6.20 1.86
CA ARG A 143 11.85 6.27 2.16
C ARG A 143 12.38 7.59 1.64
N THR A 144 12.88 8.43 2.56
CA THR A 144 13.61 9.63 2.17
C THR A 144 14.93 9.22 1.50
N ILE A 145 15.18 9.77 0.32
CA ILE A 145 16.45 9.64 -0.39
C ILE A 145 17.13 11.00 -0.45
N GLU A 146 18.46 11.01 -0.33
CA GLU A 146 19.27 12.18 -0.66
C GLU A 146 19.64 12.10 -2.15
N LEU A 147 19.34 13.15 -2.90
CA LEU A 147 19.63 13.23 -4.33
C LEU A 147 20.34 14.54 -4.65
N ALA A 148 21.31 14.48 -5.56
CA ALA A 148 21.97 15.65 -6.12
C ALA A 148 21.29 16.00 -7.45
N LEU A 149 20.69 17.19 -7.52
CA LEU A 149 20.07 17.74 -8.72
C LEU A 149 20.76 19.03 -9.11
N ASP A 150 20.67 19.37 -10.39
CA ASP A 150 21.11 20.66 -10.89
C ASP A 150 20.31 21.81 -10.24
N VAL A 151 20.99 22.93 -9.95
CA VAL A 151 20.40 24.07 -9.25
C VAL A 151 19.24 24.69 -10.03
N ASP A 152 19.35 24.75 -11.36
CA ASP A 152 18.33 25.35 -12.21
C ASP A 152 17.13 24.41 -12.37
N LEU A 153 17.36 23.09 -12.32
CA LEU A 153 16.29 22.10 -12.29
C LEU A 153 15.47 22.20 -10.99
N VAL A 154 16.13 22.34 -9.84
CA VAL A 154 15.43 22.51 -8.55
C VAL A 154 14.59 23.79 -8.56
N ALA A 155 15.13 24.89 -9.08
CA ALA A 155 14.39 26.15 -9.21
C ALA A 155 13.16 26.02 -10.14
N ALA A 156 13.30 25.31 -11.26
CA ALA A 156 12.19 25.06 -12.17
C ALA A 156 11.10 24.18 -11.53
N VAL A 157 11.49 23.16 -10.77
CA VAL A 157 10.55 22.31 -10.01
C VAL A 157 9.77 23.15 -9.00
N ASP A 158 10.45 24.03 -8.27
CA ASP A 158 9.80 24.91 -7.28
C ASP A 158 8.78 25.86 -7.92
N GLU A 159 9.14 26.51 -9.03
CA GLU A 159 8.25 27.41 -9.77
C GLU A 159 6.98 26.66 -10.22
N VAL A 160 7.12 25.44 -10.74
CA VAL A 160 5.99 24.64 -11.22
C VAL A 160 5.15 24.09 -10.07
N ALA A 161 5.78 23.59 -9.00
CA ALA A 161 5.08 23.07 -7.83
C ALA A 161 4.26 24.17 -7.13
N GLU A 162 4.83 25.37 -6.99
CA GLU A 162 4.14 26.54 -6.43
C GLU A 162 2.97 26.96 -7.33
N ALA A 163 3.17 27.06 -8.64
CA ALA A 163 2.11 27.41 -9.59
C ALA A 163 0.97 26.38 -9.59
N ALA A 164 1.27 25.10 -9.33
CA ALA A 164 0.30 24.02 -9.22
C ALA A 164 -0.29 23.86 -7.81
N GLY A 165 0.20 24.58 -6.80
CA GLY A 165 -0.28 24.51 -5.42
C GLY A 165 0.05 23.19 -4.70
N VAL A 166 1.15 22.51 -5.08
CA VAL A 166 1.56 21.22 -4.52
C VAL A 166 2.95 21.26 -3.90
N ALA A 167 3.25 20.30 -3.02
CA ALA A 167 4.57 20.21 -2.45
C ALA A 167 5.59 19.74 -3.50
N ARG A 168 6.83 20.25 -3.40
CA ARG A 168 7.97 19.84 -4.24
C ARG A 168 8.11 18.32 -4.34
N THR A 169 8.04 17.63 -3.22
CA THR A 169 8.20 16.17 -3.15
C THR A 169 7.12 15.44 -3.94
N ASP A 170 5.88 15.93 -3.91
CA ASP A 170 4.76 15.33 -4.61
C ASP A 170 4.91 15.51 -6.13
N PHE A 171 5.36 16.69 -6.56
CA PHE A 171 5.67 16.94 -7.97
C PHE A 171 6.79 16.00 -8.47
N ILE A 172 7.86 15.84 -7.69
CA ILE A 172 8.96 14.93 -8.03
C ILE A 172 8.48 13.48 -8.08
N ALA A 173 7.68 13.04 -7.10
CA ALA A 173 7.12 11.69 -7.08
C ALA A 173 6.27 11.41 -8.33
N LEU A 174 5.37 12.34 -8.69
CA LEU A 174 4.54 12.22 -9.87
C LEU A 174 5.36 12.12 -11.17
N ALA A 175 6.41 12.94 -11.31
CA ALA A 175 7.28 12.90 -12.47
C ALA A 175 8.02 11.55 -12.58
N LEU A 176 8.49 11.00 -11.46
CA LEU A 176 9.14 9.70 -11.40
C LEU A 176 8.17 8.55 -11.74
N GLU A 177 6.95 8.57 -11.21
CA GLU A 177 5.91 7.59 -11.52
C GLU A 177 5.58 7.58 -13.02
N ALA A 178 5.42 8.76 -13.62
CA ALA A 178 5.17 8.89 -15.05
C ALA A 178 6.33 8.35 -15.89
N ALA A 179 7.58 8.64 -15.49
CA ALA A 179 8.76 8.11 -16.18
C ALA A 179 8.86 6.58 -16.06
N LEU A 180 8.58 6.02 -14.89
CA LEU A 180 8.57 4.57 -14.68
C LEU A 180 7.49 3.88 -15.52
N ALA A 181 6.29 4.46 -15.61
CA ALA A 181 5.20 3.92 -16.42
C ALA A 181 5.56 3.82 -17.91
N GLN A 182 6.38 4.75 -18.42
CA GLN A 182 6.87 4.71 -19.82
C GLN A 182 7.90 3.60 -20.06
N HIS A 183 8.59 3.14 -19.02
CA HIS A 183 9.66 2.15 -19.10
C HIS A 183 9.29 0.78 -18.54
N ALA A 184 8.11 0.64 -17.94
CA ALA A 184 7.58 -0.65 -17.55
C ALA A 184 7.13 -1.41 -18.81
N GLU A 185 7.91 -2.43 -19.23
CA GLU A 185 7.40 -3.41 -20.18
C GLU A 185 6.15 -4.08 -19.60
N PRO A 186 5.08 -4.33 -20.40
CA PRO A 186 3.93 -5.05 -19.92
C PRO A 186 4.39 -6.45 -19.46
N VAL A 187 4.28 -6.71 -18.17
CA VAL A 187 4.51 -8.04 -17.60
C VAL A 187 3.55 -9.00 -18.32
N GLY A 188 4.13 -9.90 -19.10
CA GLY A 188 3.40 -10.84 -19.94
C GLY A 188 2.33 -11.60 -19.18
N THR A 189 1.17 -11.71 -19.81
CA THR A 189 -0.02 -12.47 -19.38
C THR A 189 0.20 -13.96 -19.48
#